data_AF-A0A9P5GM21-F1
#
_entry.id   AF-A0A9P5GM21-F1
#
_cell.length_a   1.000
_cell.length_b   1.000
_cell.length_c   1.000
_cell.angle_alpha   90.00
_cell.angle_beta   90.00
_cell.angle_gamma   90.00
#
_symmetry.space_group_name_H-M   'P 1'
#
loop_
_entity.id
_entity.type
_entity.pdbx_description
1 polymer ?
#
loop_
_entity_poly.entity_id
_entity_poly.type
_entity_poly.pdbx_seq_one_letter_code
_entity_poly.pdbx_strand_id
1 'polypeptide(L)'
;MAQLSGTRHALTDSSTSEFACTLHTILSAGSTSTSPLLAPDVVLRLDSDLNSNPFGLVANMANREHLDGVGTLLWNDCIYLMPLRYHNPEDVLVLGKVRAIAFAILNMAVTPDLLGNLRALDLALKAARICIVNEQREIALNIMSAAALRLTNVQPVHLGLDPAINRNITIRYFLLRIRLAWLQDQVDVAEHFFTKLPMPAVSNDDELIFETCFIIGDSALARRLPEIAIRWLQRASDHFQSFSIMSQLKLPDYNNWSLVIRHSLGE
;
A
#
# COMPACT_ATOMS: atom_id res chain seq x y z
N MET A 1 -28.37 -26.90 -1.85
CA MET A 1 -28.85 -25.57 -2.31
C MET A 1 -29.06 -24.71 -1.08
N ALA A 2 -28.17 -23.76 -0.83
CA ALA A 2 -28.33 -22.73 0.20
C ALA A 2 -27.81 -21.43 -0.39
N GLN A 3 -28.73 -20.50 -0.69
CA GLN A 3 -28.44 -19.15 -1.15
C GLN A 3 -27.97 -18.33 0.05
N LEU A 4 -26.71 -17.89 0.03
CA LEU A 4 -26.23 -16.78 0.85
C LEU A 4 -26.32 -15.51 0.00
N SER A 5 -27.52 -14.94 -0.05
CA SER A 5 -27.74 -13.59 -0.58
C SER A 5 -27.40 -12.58 0.52
N GLY A 6 -26.11 -12.28 0.67
CA GLY A 6 -25.65 -11.12 1.42
C GLY A 6 -25.72 -9.89 0.53
N THR A 7 -26.80 -9.12 0.67
CA THR A 7 -26.99 -7.83 0.00
C THR A 7 -25.89 -6.87 0.48
N ARG A 8 -24.79 -6.78 -0.28
CA ARG A 8 -23.79 -5.71 -0.10
C ARG A 8 -24.45 -4.41 -0.52
N HIS A 9 -24.80 -3.57 0.43
CA HIS A 9 -25.25 -2.20 0.16
C HIS A 9 -24.12 -1.47 -0.57
N ALA A 10 -24.31 -1.22 -1.87
CA ALA A 10 -23.55 -0.22 -2.58
C ALA A 10 -23.80 1.11 -1.87
N LEU A 11 -22.74 1.69 -1.31
CA LEU A 11 -22.74 3.05 -0.78
C LEU A 11 -23.30 3.97 -1.88
N THR A 12 -24.25 4.82 -1.53
CA THR A 12 -24.84 5.77 -2.47
C THR A 12 -23.74 6.72 -2.94
N ASP A 13 -23.32 6.59 -4.19
CA ASP A 13 -22.16 7.25 -4.80
C ASP A 13 -22.08 8.77 -4.57
N SER A 14 -23.24 9.42 -4.39
CA SER A 14 -23.35 10.86 -4.11
C SER A 14 -22.80 11.25 -2.73
N SER A 15 -23.04 10.46 -1.68
CA SER A 15 -22.66 10.79 -0.31
C SER A 15 -21.15 10.70 -0.07
N THR A 16 -20.51 9.68 -0.67
CA THR A 16 -19.06 9.50 -0.59
C THR A 16 -18.30 10.56 -1.40
N SER A 17 -18.82 10.94 -2.59
CA SER A 17 -18.21 12.00 -3.40
C SER A 17 -18.33 13.38 -2.73
N GLU A 18 -19.48 13.71 -2.16
CA GLU A 18 -19.68 14.96 -1.43
C GLU A 18 -18.78 15.06 -0.19
N PHE A 19 -18.62 13.94 0.54
CA PHE A 19 -17.68 13.88 1.65
C PHE A 19 -16.24 14.11 1.20
N ALA A 20 -15.86 13.53 0.06
CA ALA A 20 -14.53 13.69 -0.50
C ALA A 20 -14.22 15.13 -0.93
N CYS A 21 -15.20 15.83 -1.53
CA CYS A 21 -15.09 17.27 -1.80
C CYS A 21 -14.91 18.09 -0.51
N THR A 22 -15.64 17.72 0.55
CA THR A 22 -15.52 18.35 1.86
C THR A 22 -14.12 18.16 2.45
N LEU A 23 -13.60 16.93 2.42
CA LEU A 23 -12.24 16.60 2.84
C LEU A 23 -11.20 17.42 2.07
N HIS A 24 -11.33 17.50 0.73
CA HIS A 24 -10.41 18.28 -0.09
C HIS A 24 -10.42 19.76 0.30
N THR A 25 -11.60 20.32 0.55
CA THR A 25 -11.75 21.73 0.96
C THR A 25 -11.09 21.97 2.32
N ILE A 26 -11.25 21.06 3.28
CA ILE A 26 -10.62 21.16 4.60
C ILE A 26 -9.08 21.06 4.47
N LEU A 27 -8.59 20.08 3.72
CA LEU A 27 -7.15 19.81 3.58
C LEU A 27 -6.43 20.91 2.78
N SER A 28 -7.09 21.50 1.78
CA SER A 28 -6.55 22.62 0.99
C SER A 28 -6.60 23.97 1.73
N ALA A 29 -7.60 24.17 2.61
CA ALA A 29 -7.69 25.37 3.44
C ALA A 29 -6.82 25.30 4.70
N GLY A 30 -6.48 24.09 5.15
CA GLY A 30 -5.66 23.86 6.33
C GLY A 30 -4.23 24.37 6.16
N SER A 31 -3.83 25.35 6.98
CA SER A 31 -2.43 25.75 7.06
C SER A 31 -1.56 24.57 7.52
N THR A 32 -0.29 24.54 7.11
CA THR A 32 0.69 23.48 7.46
C THR A 32 1.01 23.36 8.95
N SER A 33 0.35 24.12 9.83
CA SER A 33 0.59 24.15 11.27
C SER A 33 -0.63 23.85 12.15
N THR A 34 -1.86 23.97 11.62
CA THR A 34 -3.08 23.68 12.41
C THR A 34 -3.14 22.21 12.82
N SER A 35 -3.25 21.96 14.14
CA SER A 35 -3.46 20.64 14.74
C SER A 35 -4.69 20.71 15.66
N PRO A 36 -5.62 19.73 15.62
CA PRO A 36 -5.62 18.53 14.79
C PRO A 36 -5.86 18.81 13.29
N LEU A 37 -5.37 17.94 12.40
CA LEU A 37 -5.54 18.09 10.95
C LEU A 37 -7.02 18.07 10.51
N LEU A 38 -7.83 17.21 11.13
CA LEU A 38 -9.27 17.10 10.89
C LEU A 38 -10.02 17.18 12.23
N ALA A 39 -11.24 17.72 12.18
CA ALA A 39 -12.12 17.73 13.33
C ALA A 39 -12.57 16.30 13.73
N PRO A 40 -12.85 16.02 15.01
CA PRO A 40 -13.18 14.66 15.47
C PRO A 40 -14.38 14.02 14.77
N ASP A 41 -15.41 14.80 14.43
CA ASP A 41 -16.59 14.36 13.70
C ASP A 41 -16.26 13.89 12.27
N VAL A 42 -15.32 14.57 11.61
CA VAL A 42 -14.82 14.18 10.28
C VAL A 42 -14.04 12.86 10.36
N VAL A 43 -13.24 12.68 11.41
CA VAL A 43 -12.50 11.43 11.64
C VAL A 43 -13.45 10.27 11.92
N LEU A 44 -14.49 10.48 12.73
CA LEU A 44 -15.51 9.46 12.98
C LEU A 44 -16.23 9.03 11.70
N ARG A 45 -16.55 9.98 10.82
CA ARG A 45 -17.13 9.66 9.51
C ARG A 45 -16.17 8.87 8.63
N LEU A 46 -14.90 9.25 8.57
CA LEU A 46 -13.85 8.49 7.87
C LEU A 46 -13.80 7.04 8.35
N ASP A 47 -13.82 6.82 9.66
CA ASP A 47 -13.78 5.48 10.24
C ASP A 47 -15.02 4.66 9.90
N SER A 48 -16.21 5.27 9.96
CA SER A 48 -17.47 4.63 9.55
C SER A 48 -17.44 4.19 8.08
N ASP A 49 -16.97 5.05 7.18
CA ASP A 49 -16.90 4.76 5.75
C ASP A 49 -15.90 3.63 5.46
N LEU A 50 -14.73 3.64 6.12
CA LEU A 50 -13.70 2.61 5.95
C LEU A 50 -14.12 1.25 6.54
N ASN A 51 -14.81 1.24 7.68
CA ASN A 51 -15.35 0.04 8.30
C ASN A 51 -16.43 -0.63 7.45
N SER A 52 -17.12 0.14 6.61
CA SER A 52 -18.07 -0.38 5.61
C SER A 52 -17.40 -1.08 4.43
N ASN A 53 -16.06 -1.08 4.37
CA ASN A 53 -15.24 -1.68 3.31
C ASN A 53 -15.60 -1.16 1.90
N PRO A 54 -15.22 0.10 1.57
CA PRO A 54 -15.62 0.75 0.33
C PRO A 54 -14.81 0.30 -0.89
N PHE A 55 -13.92 -0.69 -0.76
CA PHE A 55 -12.96 -1.07 -1.81
C PHE A 55 -13.51 -2.10 -2.82
N GLY A 56 -14.83 -2.21 -2.95
CA GLY A 56 -15.47 -3.12 -3.91
C GLY A 56 -15.08 -2.81 -5.36
N LEU A 57 -15.18 -3.80 -6.26
CA LEU A 57 -14.83 -3.64 -7.69
C LEU A 57 -15.94 -2.98 -8.53
N VAL A 58 -16.94 -2.38 -7.89
CA VAL A 58 -18.09 -1.79 -8.59
C VAL A 58 -17.64 -0.50 -9.27
N ALA A 59 -17.55 -0.53 -10.60
CA ALA A 59 -17.26 0.67 -11.39
C ALA A 59 -18.51 1.53 -11.53
N ASN A 60 -18.38 2.82 -11.28
CA ASN A 60 -19.42 3.82 -11.49
C ASN A 60 -19.15 4.60 -12.77
N MET A 61 -19.68 4.10 -13.88
CA MET A 61 -19.48 4.71 -15.19
C MET A 61 -20.26 6.02 -15.36
N ALA A 62 -21.36 6.21 -14.62
CA ALA A 62 -22.20 7.41 -14.73
C ALA A 62 -21.52 8.66 -14.13
N ASN A 63 -20.85 8.50 -12.98
CA ASN A 63 -20.16 9.58 -12.28
C ASN A 63 -18.63 9.52 -12.43
N ARG A 64 -18.13 8.72 -13.38
CA ARG A 64 -16.70 8.39 -13.52
C ARG A 64 -15.79 9.61 -13.48
N GLU A 65 -16.06 10.61 -14.31
CA GLU A 65 -15.19 11.80 -14.46
C GLU A 65 -15.17 12.65 -13.19
N HIS A 66 -16.31 12.77 -12.52
CA HIS A 66 -16.40 13.49 -11.25
C HIS A 66 -15.64 12.76 -10.13
N LEU A 67 -15.86 11.46 -10.00
CA LEU A 67 -15.16 10.62 -9.02
C LEU A 67 -13.65 10.59 -9.29
N ASP A 68 -13.24 10.50 -10.55
CA ASP A 68 -11.83 10.54 -10.95
C ASP A 68 -11.17 11.86 -10.55
N GLY A 69 -11.84 12.98 -10.81
CA GLY A 69 -11.37 14.32 -10.46
C GLY A 69 -11.22 14.49 -8.94
N VAL A 70 -12.29 14.25 -8.17
CA VAL A 70 -12.28 14.44 -6.71
C VAL A 70 -11.32 13.46 -6.03
N GLY A 71 -11.31 12.20 -6.45
CA GLY A 71 -10.39 11.18 -5.94
C GLY A 71 -8.93 11.54 -6.20
N THR A 72 -8.62 12.12 -7.36
CA THR A 72 -7.26 12.58 -7.70
C THR A 72 -6.83 13.77 -6.87
N LEU A 73 -7.73 14.73 -6.62
CA LEU A 73 -7.44 15.87 -5.74
C LEU A 73 -7.07 15.41 -4.33
N LEU A 74 -7.91 14.59 -3.70
CA LEU A 74 -7.63 14.03 -2.37
C LEU A 74 -6.34 13.21 -2.35
N TRP A 75 -6.12 12.41 -3.39
CA TRP A 75 -4.88 11.65 -3.54
C TRP A 75 -3.66 12.58 -3.53
N ASN A 76 -3.72 13.70 -4.24
CA ASN A 76 -2.62 14.65 -4.29
C ASN A 76 -2.44 15.41 -2.97
N ASP A 77 -3.53 15.77 -2.28
CA ASP A 77 -3.46 16.37 -0.93
C ASP A 77 -2.70 15.47 0.03
N CYS A 78 -2.98 14.16 0.04
CA CYS A 78 -2.24 13.22 0.88
C CYS A 78 -0.75 13.16 0.52
N ILE A 79 -0.40 13.18 -0.78
CA ILE A 79 1.00 13.16 -1.22
C ILE A 79 1.74 14.40 -0.70
N TYR A 80 1.09 15.56 -0.78
CA TYR A 80 1.67 16.83 -0.37
C TYR A 80 1.80 16.95 1.15
N LEU A 81 0.76 16.56 1.90
CA LEU A 81 0.69 16.74 3.34
C LEU A 81 1.50 15.69 4.13
N MET A 82 1.65 14.46 3.60
CA MET A 82 2.31 13.37 4.35
C MET A 82 3.75 13.72 4.78
N PRO A 83 4.63 14.28 3.91
CA PRO A 83 5.97 14.69 4.34
C PRO A 83 5.96 15.87 5.30
N LEU A 84 5.02 16.81 5.13
CA LEU A 84 4.92 18.01 5.97
C LEU A 84 4.44 17.70 7.40
N ARG A 85 3.67 16.62 7.55
CA ARG A 85 3.07 16.19 8.81
C ARG A 85 3.72 14.95 9.42
N TYR A 86 4.82 14.47 8.85
CA TYR A 86 5.50 13.25 9.29
C TYR A 86 5.87 13.23 10.79
N HIS A 87 6.13 14.40 11.38
CA HIS A 87 6.45 14.53 12.80
C HIS A 87 5.26 14.35 13.74
N ASN A 88 4.02 14.37 13.24
CA ASN A 88 2.81 14.16 14.02
C ASN A 88 2.17 12.80 13.66
N PRO A 89 2.32 11.76 14.52
CA PRO A 89 1.78 10.43 14.25
C PRO A 89 0.28 10.40 14.00
N GLU A 90 -0.51 11.23 14.69
CA GLU A 90 -1.96 11.27 14.53
C GLU A 90 -2.36 11.79 13.14
N ASP A 91 -1.68 12.85 12.65
CA ASP A 91 -1.92 13.38 11.32
C ASP A 91 -1.54 12.36 10.24
N VAL A 92 -0.44 11.61 10.44
CA VAL A 92 -0.02 10.53 9.54
C VAL A 92 -1.06 9.41 9.48
N LEU A 93 -1.64 9.02 10.62
CA LEU A 93 -2.73 8.05 10.67
C LEU A 93 -3.96 8.56 9.92
N VAL A 94 -4.38 9.79 10.17
CA VAL A 94 -5.53 10.42 9.48
C VAL A 94 -5.29 10.50 7.97
N LEU A 95 -4.11 10.93 7.53
CA LEU A 95 -3.76 10.98 6.11
C LEU A 95 -3.74 9.59 5.47
N GLY A 96 -3.36 8.55 6.21
CA GLY A 96 -3.51 7.15 5.77
C GLY A 96 -4.96 6.75 5.50
N LYS A 97 -5.89 7.16 6.38
CA LYS A 97 -7.34 6.95 6.20
C LYS A 97 -7.89 7.72 5.00
N VAL A 98 -7.54 9.00 4.86
CA VAL A 98 -7.93 9.81 3.69
C VAL A 98 -7.38 9.20 2.40
N ARG A 99 -6.13 8.71 2.41
CA ARG A 99 -5.51 8.02 1.27
C ARG A 99 -6.28 6.78 0.86
N ALA A 100 -6.79 6.01 1.83
CA ALA A 100 -7.64 4.86 1.57
C ALA A 100 -8.98 5.26 0.94
N ILE A 101 -9.65 6.31 1.44
CA ILE A 101 -10.88 6.83 0.83
C ILE A 101 -10.64 7.33 -0.60
N ALA A 102 -9.56 8.08 -0.83
CA ALA A 102 -9.19 8.52 -2.17
C ALA A 102 -9.01 7.33 -3.13
N PHE A 103 -8.36 6.25 -2.67
CA PHE A 103 -8.28 5.01 -3.43
C PHE A 103 -9.66 4.40 -3.71
N ALA A 104 -10.54 4.30 -2.71
CA ALA A 104 -11.88 3.72 -2.91
C ALA A 104 -12.65 4.46 -4.01
N ILE A 105 -12.61 5.80 -4.01
CA ILE A 105 -13.24 6.65 -5.02
C ILE A 105 -12.63 6.42 -6.41
N LEU A 106 -11.31 6.46 -6.50
CA LEU A 106 -10.60 6.20 -7.77
C LEU A 106 -10.84 4.78 -8.30
N ASN A 107 -10.98 3.79 -7.41
CA ASN A 107 -11.27 2.41 -7.76
C ASN A 107 -12.70 2.24 -8.32
N MET A 108 -13.64 3.10 -7.95
CA MET A 108 -14.97 3.18 -8.58
C MET A 108 -14.92 3.92 -9.93
N ALA A 109 -13.96 4.83 -10.13
CA ALA A 109 -13.82 5.63 -11.34
C ALA A 109 -13.05 4.94 -12.49
N VAL A 110 -12.61 3.69 -12.32
CA VAL A 110 -11.87 2.98 -13.39
C VAL A 110 -12.80 2.38 -14.44
N THR A 111 -12.33 2.33 -15.68
CA THR A 111 -12.97 1.54 -16.73
C THR A 111 -12.81 0.04 -16.44
N PRO A 112 -13.79 -0.81 -16.79
CA PRO A 112 -13.71 -2.25 -16.57
C PRO A 112 -12.86 -2.96 -17.65
N ASP A 113 -11.75 -2.35 -18.07
CA ASP A 113 -10.80 -2.89 -19.04
C ASP A 113 -9.45 -3.20 -18.39
N LEU A 114 -8.49 -3.71 -19.17
CA LEU A 114 -7.16 -4.05 -18.67
C LEU A 114 -6.45 -2.84 -18.03
N LEU A 115 -6.51 -1.67 -18.66
CA LEU A 115 -5.81 -0.47 -18.19
C LEU A 115 -6.43 0.08 -16.90
N GLY A 116 -7.75 0.05 -16.79
CA GLY A 116 -8.48 0.43 -15.58
C GLY A 116 -8.19 -0.54 -14.43
N ASN A 117 -8.14 -1.85 -14.69
CA ASN A 117 -7.73 -2.83 -13.68
C ASN A 117 -6.27 -2.63 -13.23
N LEU A 118 -5.36 -2.36 -14.17
CA LEU A 118 -3.95 -2.08 -13.89
C LEU A 118 -3.79 -0.79 -13.06
N ARG A 119 -4.51 0.28 -13.41
CA ARG A 119 -4.53 1.54 -12.68
C ARG A 119 -5.08 1.36 -11.26
N ALA A 120 -6.22 0.68 -11.10
CA ALA A 120 -6.79 0.40 -9.80
C ALA A 120 -5.85 -0.44 -8.93
N LEU A 121 -5.19 -1.45 -9.52
CA LEU A 121 -4.20 -2.26 -8.84
C LEU A 121 -3.02 -1.41 -8.34
N ASP A 122 -2.41 -0.59 -9.20
CA ASP A 122 -1.29 0.26 -8.80
C ASP A 122 -1.67 1.24 -7.66
N LEU A 123 -2.85 1.85 -7.75
CA LEU A 123 -3.39 2.71 -6.69
C LEU A 123 -3.62 1.93 -5.39
N ALA A 124 -4.18 0.72 -5.46
CA ALA A 124 -4.39 -0.15 -4.30
C ALA A 124 -3.06 -0.46 -3.61
N LEU A 125 -2.02 -0.84 -4.37
CA LEU A 125 -0.70 -1.15 -3.81
C LEU A 125 -0.07 0.09 -3.14
N LYS A 126 -0.21 1.27 -3.75
CA LYS A 126 0.29 2.54 -3.18
C LYS A 126 -0.45 2.91 -1.88
N ALA A 127 -1.77 2.76 -1.84
CA ALA A 127 -2.57 3.02 -0.65
C ALA A 127 -2.27 2.01 0.47
N ALA A 128 -2.23 0.72 0.14
CA ALA A 128 -1.90 -0.35 1.08
C ALA A 128 -0.51 -0.16 1.70
N ARG A 129 0.50 0.28 0.94
CA ARG A 129 1.83 0.56 1.49
C ARG A 129 1.77 1.57 2.64
N ILE A 130 1.04 2.67 2.46
CA ILE A 130 0.87 3.69 3.50
C ILE A 130 0.17 3.10 4.73
N CYS A 131 -0.94 2.39 4.54
CA CYS A 131 -1.67 1.78 5.65
C CYS A 131 -0.82 0.72 6.40
N ILE A 132 0.02 -0.05 5.70
CA ILE A 132 0.93 -1.03 6.33
C ILE A 132 2.02 -0.32 7.15
N VAL A 133 2.64 0.73 6.60
CA VAL A 133 3.66 1.52 7.32
C VAL A 133 3.07 2.16 8.57
N ASN A 134 1.81 2.60 8.50
CA ASN A 134 1.09 3.23 9.59
C ASN A 134 0.38 2.23 10.52
N GLU A 135 0.67 0.92 10.41
CA GLU A 135 0.07 -0.15 11.21
C GLU A 135 -1.47 -0.24 11.18
N GLN A 136 -2.10 0.32 10.14
CA GLN A 136 -3.54 0.29 9.88
C GLN A 136 -3.95 -1.06 9.27
N ARG A 137 -3.78 -2.12 10.07
CA ARG A 137 -3.89 -3.54 9.67
C ARG A 137 -5.18 -3.88 8.91
N GLU A 138 -6.34 -3.48 9.43
CA GLU A 138 -7.63 -3.82 8.83
C GLU A 138 -7.87 -3.10 7.49
N ILE A 139 -7.54 -1.81 7.42
CA ILE A 139 -7.64 -1.02 6.18
C ILE A 139 -6.72 -1.62 5.11
N ALA A 140 -5.47 -1.91 5.48
CA ALA A 140 -4.50 -2.54 4.58
C ALA A 140 -5.00 -3.90 4.07
N LEU A 141 -5.57 -4.74 4.93
CA LEU A 141 -6.13 -6.03 4.54
C LEU A 141 -7.28 -5.89 3.53
N ASN A 142 -8.19 -4.93 3.75
CA ASN A 142 -9.31 -4.69 2.86
C ASN A 142 -8.85 -4.17 1.49
N ILE A 143 -7.90 -3.23 1.46
CA ILE A 143 -7.29 -2.75 0.21
C ILE A 143 -6.54 -3.89 -0.51
N MET A 144 -5.76 -4.71 0.21
CA MET A 144 -5.02 -5.82 -0.39
C MET A 144 -5.95 -6.91 -0.94
N SER A 145 -7.14 -7.07 -0.36
CA SER A 145 -8.18 -7.96 -0.90
C SER A 145 -8.72 -7.45 -2.24
N ALA A 146 -8.94 -6.14 -2.37
CA ALA A 146 -9.29 -5.52 -3.65
C ALA A 146 -8.14 -5.65 -4.68
N ALA A 147 -6.89 -5.45 -4.25
CA ALA A 147 -5.70 -5.62 -5.07
C ALA A 147 -5.59 -7.05 -5.62
N ALA A 148 -5.84 -8.07 -4.80
CA ALA A 148 -5.80 -9.46 -5.23
C ALA A 148 -6.79 -9.75 -6.38
N LEU A 149 -8.02 -9.23 -6.27
CA LEU A 149 -9.04 -9.38 -7.31
C LEU A 149 -8.64 -8.66 -8.61
N ARG A 150 -8.08 -7.44 -8.51
CA ARG A 150 -7.58 -6.71 -9.68
C ARG A 150 -6.40 -7.43 -10.33
N LEU A 151 -5.50 -8.03 -9.54
CA LEU A 151 -4.36 -8.79 -10.05
C LEU A 151 -4.80 -9.99 -10.89
N THR A 152 -5.85 -10.72 -10.46
CA THR A 152 -6.43 -11.81 -11.26
C THR A 152 -6.93 -11.36 -12.63
N ASN A 153 -7.42 -10.12 -12.74
CA ASN A 153 -7.88 -9.54 -14.01
C ASN A 153 -6.73 -9.07 -14.92
N VAL A 154 -5.53 -8.86 -14.37
CA VAL A 154 -4.35 -8.32 -15.08
C VAL A 154 -3.39 -9.42 -15.52
N GLN A 155 -3.31 -10.52 -14.77
CA GLN A 155 -2.37 -11.62 -15.01
C GLN A 155 -2.58 -12.50 -16.26
N PRO A 156 -3.72 -12.54 -16.96
CA PRO A 156 -3.86 -13.39 -18.13
C PRO A 156 -2.87 -13.02 -19.26
N VAL A 157 -1.99 -13.96 -19.62
CA VAL A 157 -0.86 -13.79 -20.57
C VAL A 157 -1.29 -13.27 -21.96
N HIS A 158 -2.55 -13.51 -22.35
CA HIS A 158 -3.10 -13.11 -23.65
C HIS A 158 -3.57 -11.65 -23.72
N LEU A 159 -3.51 -10.89 -22.62
CA LEU A 159 -3.98 -9.51 -22.58
C LEU A 159 -3.00 -8.49 -23.18
N GLY A 160 -1.84 -8.94 -23.70
CA GLY A 160 -0.87 -8.08 -24.36
C GLY A 160 -0.16 -7.10 -23.42
N LEU A 161 -0.26 -7.31 -22.09
CA LEU A 161 0.49 -6.55 -21.11
C LEU A 161 1.98 -6.89 -21.22
N ASP A 162 2.84 -5.88 -21.18
CA ASP A 162 4.29 -6.07 -21.11
C ASP A 162 4.64 -7.01 -19.94
N PRO A 163 5.32 -8.14 -20.20
CA PRO A 163 5.77 -9.07 -19.16
C PRO A 163 6.54 -8.39 -18.02
N ALA A 164 7.30 -7.33 -18.30
CA ALA A 164 8.03 -6.57 -17.28
C ALA A 164 7.07 -5.82 -16.34
N ILE A 165 6.01 -5.21 -16.86
CA ILE A 165 4.98 -4.52 -16.06
C ILE A 165 4.24 -5.53 -15.19
N ASN A 166 3.81 -6.66 -15.76
CA ASN A 166 3.11 -7.72 -15.02
C ASN A 166 3.98 -8.29 -13.88
N ARG A 167 5.26 -8.51 -14.17
CA ARG A 167 6.25 -8.97 -13.19
C ARG A 167 6.42 -7.96 -12.06
N ASN A 168 6.70 -6.69 -12.37
CA ASN A 168 6.95 -5.67 -11.35
C ASN A 168 5.74 -5.46 -10.43
N ILE A 169 4.53 -5.42 -11.00
CA ILE A 169 3.32 -5.23 -10.18
C ILE A 169 3.02 -6.47 -9.31
N THR A 170 3.32 -7.67 -9.82
CA THR A 170 3.21 -8.93 -9.04
C THR A 170 4.21 -8.95 -7.88
N ILE A 171 5.46 -8.54 -8.09
CA ILE A 171 6.47 -8.41 -7.04
C ILE A 171 6.00 -7.42 -5.96
N ARG A 172 5.58 -6.22 -6.36
CA ARG A 172 5.05 -5.21 -5.42
C ARG A 172 3.88 -5.73 -4.61
N TYR A 173 2.95 -6.46 -5.24
CA TYR A 173 1.84 -7.11 -4.54
C TYR A 173 2.33 -8.13 -3.51
N PHE A 174 3.23 -9.05 -3.89
CA PHE A 174 3.75 -10.06 -2.96
C PHE A 174 4.54 -9.43 -1.80
N LEU A 175 5.39 -8.44 -2.05
CA LEU A 175 6.12 -7.74 -0.97
C LEU A 175 5.17 -7.09 0.04
N LEU A 176 4.08 -6.46 -0.42
CA LEU A 176 3.07 -5.91 0.49
C LEU A 176 2.27 -7.00 1.21
N ARG A 177 2.01 -8.16 0.58
CA ARG A 177 1.39 -9.31 1.26
C ARG A 177 2.30 -9.87 2.36
N ILE A 178 3.61 -9.93 2.12
CA ILE A 178 4.60 -10.36 3.11
C ILE A 178 4.60 -9.39 4.31
N ARG A 179 4.71 -8.08 4.06
CA ARG A 179 4.69 -7.07 5.13
C ARG A 179 3.39 -7.08 5.92
N LEU A 180 2.24 -7.23 5.24
CA LEU A 180 0.95 -7.33 5.91
C LEU A 180 0.84 -8.62 6.75
N ALA A 181 1.32 -9.76 6.25
CA ALA A 181 1.33 -11.00 7.00
C ALA A 181 2.21 -10.91 8.25
N TRP A 182 3.38 -10.27 8.15
CA TRP A 182 4.22 -9.95 9.31
C TRP A 182 3.49 -9.07 10.32
N LEU A 183 2.84 -7.99 9.86
CA LEU A 183 2.02 -7.13 10.71
C LEU A 183 0.87 -7.87 11.37
N GLN A 184 0.36 -8.95 10.77
CA GLN A 184 -0.73 -9.81 11.28
C GLN A 184 -0.22 -10.97 12.17
N ASP A 185 1.09 -11.03 12.46
CA ASP A 185 1.72 -12.12 13.21
C ASP A 185 1.62 -13.49 12.52
N GLN A 186 1.41 -13.51 11.19
CA GLN A 186 1.32 -14.71 10.36
C GLN A 186 2.64 -14.93 9.60
N VAL A 187 3.66 -15.36 10.33
CA VAL A 187 5.02 -15.54 9.79
C VAL A 187 5.05 -16.59 8.69
N ASP A 188 4.30 -17.67 8.85
CA ASP A 188 4.13 -18.73 7.85
C ASP A 188 3.58 -18.20 6.51
N VAL A 189 2.62 -17.28 6.57
CA VAL A 189 2.06 -16.63 5.38
C VAL A 189 3.08 -15.69 4.74
N ALA A 190 3.87 -14.96 5.54
CA ALA A 190 4.95 -14.13 5.04
C ALA A 190 6.01 -14.96 4.29
N GLU A 191 6.41 -16.10 4.86
CA GLU A 191 7.34 -17.05 4.23
C GLU A 191 6.79 -17.61 2.92
N HIS A 192 5.51 -18.01 2.90
CA HIS A 192 4.84 -18.53 1.71
C HIS A 192 4.80 -17.51 0.56
N PHE A 193 4.55 -16.23 0.84
CA PHE A 193 4.58 -15.22 -0.21
C PHE A 193 6.01 -14.90 -0.67
N PHE A 194 7.01 -15.02 0.20
CA PHE A 194 8.41 -14.85 -0.18
C PHE A 194 8.86 -15.90 -1.20
N THR A 195 8.49 -17.17 -1.02
CA THR A 195 8.83 -18.24 -1.99
C THR A 195 8.18 -18.06 -3.36
N LYS A 196 7.14 -17.22 -3.46
CA LYS A 196 6.45 -16.91 -4.72
C LYS A 196 7.05 -15.73 -5.48
N LEU A 197 8.05 -15.04 -4.91
CA LEU A 197 8.71 -13.94 -5.61
C LEU A 197 9.34 -14.48 -6.91
N PRO A 198 9.02 -13.89 -8.08
CA PRO A 198 9.69 -14.22 -9.33
C PRO A 198 11.21 -14.02 -9.22
N MET A 199 11.99 -14.96 -9.76
CA MET A 199 13.46 -14.87 -9.78
C MET A 199 13.92 -13.52 -10.40
N PRO A 200 14.83 -12.77 -9.76
CA PRO A 200 15.30 -11.47 -10.24
C PRO A 200 15.85 -11.58 -11.67
N ALA A 201 15.26 -10.86 -12.62
CA ALA A 201 15.87 -10.58 -13.92
C ALA A 201 16.31 -9.12 -13.86
N VAL A 202 17.39 -8.87 -13.11
CA VAL A 202 18.17 -7.63 -13.04
C VAL A 202 17.36 -6.31 -12.93
N SER A 203 17.53 -5.64 -11.79
CA SER A 203 17.25 -4.22 -11.49
C SER A 203 15.88 -3.80 -10.94
N ASN A 204 15.95 -2.81 -10.04
CA ASN A 204 14.94 -2.14 -9.21
C ASN A 204 14.12 -3.00 -8.22
N ASP A 205 13.88 -4.27 -8.50
CA ASP A 205 13.13 -5.15 -7.59
C ASP A 205 13.95 -5.51 -6.33
N ASP A 206 15.27 -5.59 -6.44
CA ASP A 206 16.18 -5.96 -5.34
C ASP A 206 16.16 -4.96 -4.18
N GLU A 207 16.00 -3.66 -4.44
CA GLU A 207 15.90 -2.65 -3.39
C GLU A 207 14.63 -2.84 -2.55
N LEU A 208 13.49 -3.13 -3.20
CA LEU A 208 12.23 -3.34 -2.50
C LEU A 208 12.20 -4.67 -1.73
N ILE A 209 12.84 -5.71 -2.27
CA ILE A 209 13.02 -6.99 -1.57
C ILE A 209 13.93 -6.79 -0.37
N PHE A 210 15.06 -6.09 -0.54
CA PHE A 210 15.95 -5.69 0.54
C PHE A 210 15.21 -4.93 1.64
N GLU A 211 14.51 -3.84 1.29
CA GLU A 211 13.75 -3.01 2.24
C GLU A 211 12.75 -3.88 3.04
N THR A 212 12.01 -4.75 2.35
CA THR A 212 11.03 -5.62 2.98
C THR A 212 11.67 -6.61 3.96
N CYS A 213 12.75 -7.27 3.54
CA CYS A 213 13.48 -8.23 4.37
C CYS A 213 14.13 -7.56 5.58
N PHE A 214 14.74 -6.39 5.39
CA PHE A 214 15.36 -5.62 6.45
C PHE A 214 14.33 -5.20 7.50
N ILE A 215 13.20 -4.62 7.09
CA ILE A 215 12.13 -4.18 8.01
C ILE A 215 11.61 -5.35 8.86
N ILE A 216 11.40 -6.53 8.26
CA ILE A 216 10.93 -7.70 9.00
C ILE A 216 12.01 -8.21 9.95
N GLY A 217 13.26 -8.28 9.49
CA GLY A 217 14.39 -8.71 10.29
C GLY A 217 14.64 -7.84 11.51
N ASP A 218 14.66 -6.52 11.32
CA ASP A 218 14.81 -5.52 12.39
C ASP A 218 13.64 -5.57 13.39
N SER A 219 12.40 -5.63 12.88
CA SER A 219 11.22 -5.80 13.72
C SER A 219 11.26 -7.11 14.53
N ALA A 220 11.77 -8.20 13.95
CA ALA A 220 11.93 -9.47 14.65
C ALA A 220 12.98 -9.39 15.76
N LEU A 221 14.06 -8.63 15.59
CA LEU A 221 15.04 -8.35 16.65
C LEU A 221 14.38 -7.60 17.81
N ALA A 222 13.62 -6.53 17.51
CA ALA A 222 12.89 -5.77 18.52
C ALA A 222 11.89 -6.66 19.30
N ARG A 223 11.30 -7.65 18.62
CA ARG A 223 10.40 -8.64 19.21
C ARG A 223 11.09 -9.83 19.88
N ARG A 224 12.43 -9.87 19.90
CA ARG A 224 13.24 -10.98 20.46
C ARG A 224 12.96 -12.33 19.81
N LEU A 225 12.81 -12.34 18.49
CA LEU A 225 12.61 -13.54 17.66
C LEU A 225 13.87 -13.80 16.83
N PRO A 226 14.97 -14.29 17.44
CA PRO A 226 16.30 -14.31 16.81
C PRO A 226 16.38 -15.17 15.55
N GLU A 227 15.70 -16.31 15.51
CA GLU A 227 15.71 -17.19 14.33
C GLU A 227 15.05 -16.53 13.11
N ILE A 228 13.96 -15.79 13.34
CA ILE A 228 13.26 -15.04 12.29
C ILE A 228 14.14 -13.86 11.87
N ALA A 229 14.68 -13.11 12.83
CA ALA A 229 15.56 -11.99 12.57
C ALA A 229 16.75 -12.38 11.69
N ILE A 230 17.51 -13.41 12.08
CA ILE A 230 18.67 -13.90 11.33
C ILE A 230 18.26 -14.26 9.90
N ARG A 231 17.18 -15.00 9.72
CA ARG A 231 16.72 -15.44 8.40
C ARG A 231 16.36 -14.26 7.49
N TRP A 232 15.59 -13.31 7.99
CA TRP A 232 15.14 -12.17 7.19
C TRP A 232 16.25 -11.15 6.94
N LEU A 233 17.15 -10.94 7.90
CA LEU A 233 18.34 -10.09 7.71
C LEU A 233 19.35 -10.73 6.75
N GLN A 234 19.51 -12.05 6.76
CA GLN A 234 20.36 -12.74 5.79
C GLN A 234 19.83 -12.56 4.37
N ARG A 235 18.51 -12.73 4.16
CA ARG A 235 17.86 -12.41 2.86
C ARG A 235 18.09 -10.96 2.46
N ALA A 236 17.98 -10.02 3.41
CA ALA A 236 18.28 -8.63 3.13
C ALA A 236 19.74 -8.47 2.67
N SER A 237 20.70 -9.08 3.36
CA SER A 237 22.12 -9.06 2.98
C SER A 237 22.37 -9.61 1.57
N ASP A 238 21.77 -10.74 1.21
CA ASP A 238 21.93 -11.37 -0.11
C ASP A 238 21.45 -10.44 -1.25
N HIS A 239 20.31 -9.76 -1.06
CA HIS A 239 19.79 -8.78 -2.01
C HIS A 239 20.55 -7.44 -1.95
N PHE A 240 21.07 -7.05 -0.78
CA PHE A 240 21.92 -5.86 -0.65
C PHE A 240 23.25 -6.02 -1.40
N GLN A 241 23.89 -7.18 -1.31
CA GLN A 241 25.14 -7.45 -2.04
C GLN A 241 24.89 -7.42 -3.55
N SER A 242 23.77 -8.01 -3.99
CA SER A 242 23.33 -7.98 -5.39
C SER A 242 23.06 -6.54 -5.88
N PHE A 243 22.41 -5.71 -5.06
CA PHE A 243 22.14 -4.29 -5.33
C PHE A 243 23.41 -3.43 -5.30
N SER A 244 24.27 -3.62 -4.30
CA SER A 244 25.55 -2.91 -4.12
C SER A 244 26.48 -3.08 -5.32
N ILE A 245 26.56 -4.30 -5.86
CA ILE A 245 27.42 -4.59 -7.03
C ILE A 245 26.90 -3.81 -8.25
N MET A 246 25.59 -3.53 -8.32
CA MET A 246 24.97 -2.72 -9.36
C MET A 246 24.99 -1.20 -9.08
N SER A 247 25.02 -0.76 -7.82
CA SER A 247 24.88 0.64 -7.41
C SER A 247 26.19 1.40 -7.20
N GLN A 248 27.37 0.77 -7.38
CA GLN A 248 28.67 1.48 -7.39
C GLN A 248 28.77 2.61 -8.45
N LEU A 249 27.74 2.79 -9.28
CA LEU A 249 27.62 3.90 -10.21
C LEU A 249 26.82 5.12 -9.70
N LYS A 250 25.99 5.04 -8.65
CA LYS A 250 25.14 6.19 -8.22
C LYS A 250 24.70 6.10 -6.74
N LEU A 251 25.24 6.99 -5.89
CA LEU A 251 24.70 7.57 -4.63
C LEU A 251 25.53 7.36 -3.32
N PRO A 252 25.57 8.37 -2.42
CA PRO A 252 26.63 8.54 -1.40
C PRO A 252 26.34 7.99 0.00
N ASP A 253 25.12 7.51 0.30
CA ASP A 253 24.72 7.06 1.66
C ASP A 253 24.96 5.56 1.94
N TYR A 254 25.70 4.90 1.04
CA TYR A 254 25.96 3.47 0.98
C TYR A 254 26.61 2.86 2.24
N ASN A 255 27.43 3.63 2.97
CA ASN A 255 28.18 3.12 4.11
C ASN A 255 27.33 2.94 5.39
N ASN A 256 26.20 3.65 5.51
CA ASN A 256 25.42 3.68 6.75
C ASN A 256 24.60 2.38 6.96
N TRP A 257 23.94 1.88 5.91
CA TRP A 257 23.13 0.66 5.97
C TRP A 257 23.96 -0.62 6.14
N SER A 258 25.13 -0.70 5.51
CA SER A 258 26.06 -1.83 5.67
C SER A 258 26.60 -1.96 7.11
N LEU A 259 26.80 -0.83 7.79
CA LEU A 259 27.21 -0.80 9.20
C LEU A 259 26.07 -1.23 10.13
N VAL A 260 24.84 -0.77 9.87
CA VAL A 260 23.65 -1.16 10.66
C VAL A 260 23.38 -2.66 10.58
N ILE A 261 23.48 -3.26 9.39
CA ILE A 261 23.23 -4.70 9.21
C ILE A 261 24.29 -5.55 9.91
N ARG A 262 25.58 -5.21 9.76
CA ARG A 262 26.68 -5.96 10.39
C ARG A 262 26.64 -5.89 11.92
N HIS A 263 26.40 -4.69 12.45
CA HIS A 263 26.22 -4.48 13.89
C HIS A 263 25.05 -5.29 14.46
N SER A 264 23.93 -5.40 13.73
CA SER A 264 22.77 -6.20 14.14
C SER A 264 22.98 -7.72 14.04
N LEU A 265 23.92 -8.17 13.19
CA LEU A 265 24.29 -9.58 13.04
C LEU A 265 25.43 -10.02 13.97
N GLY A 266 26.06 -9.08 14.69
CA GLY A 266 27.17 -9.36 15.61
C GLY A 266 28.52 -9.60 14.92
N GLU A 267 28.70 -9.09 13.69
CA GLU A 267 29.96 -9.10 12.92
C GLU A 267 30.59 -7.71 12.81
#